data_AF-A0A963MC74-F1
#
_entry.id   AF-A0A963MC74-F1
#
_cell.length_a   1.000
_cell.length_b   1.000
_cell.length_c   1.000
_cell.angle_alpha   90.00
_cell.angle_beta   90.00
_cell.angle_gamma   90.00
#
_symmetry.space_group_name_H-M   'P 1'
#
loop_
_entity.id
_entity.type
_entity.pdbx_description
1 polymer ?
#
loop_
_entity_poly.entity_id
_entity_poly.type
_entity_poly.pdbx_seq_one_letter_code
_entity_poly.pdbx_strand_id
1 'polypeptide(L)'
;LVLLCTGCALAPPAPAPADPVALEGNAAHACAHWYLRLDEAVAQAEVRDAAASPVPGHRFLRVDRYHASLRDRLPDRADAPTAASVRAALMARLLALDLQARGHEIANLTQASRSALAELAQRPATVAGLVQHTRTCGQVLLQSALARPARAHASLQALAVAPDYVPAYRVLGLYPVTRIP
;
A
#
# COMPACT_ATOMS: atom_id res chain seq x y z
N LEU A 1 -13.71 14.16 40.11
CA LEU A 1 -12.36 13.81 39.64
C LEU A 1 -12.47 13.55 38.14
N VAL A 2 -12.04 14.49 37.29
CA VAL A 2 -12.15 14.39 35.83
C VAL A 2 -10.82 13.90 35.29
N LEU A 3 -10.77 12.67 34.76
CA LEU A 3 -9.63 12.17 33.99
C LEU A 3 -9.89 12.46 32.50
N LEU A 4 -9.19 13.45 31.96
CA LEU A 4 -9.08 13.69 30.52
C LEU A 4 -7.84 12.92 30.02
N CYS A 5 -8.04 11.83 29.29
CA CYS A 5 -6.97 11.13 28.58
C CYS A 5 -6.97 11.55 27.11
N THR A 6 -6.34 12.69 26.80
CA THR A 6 -5.99 13.07 25.42
C THR A 6 -4.64 12.46 25.07
N GLY A 7 -4.65 11.35 24.34
CA GLY A 7 -3.45 10.73 23.79
C GLY A 7 -3.51 10.70 22.26
N CYS A 8 -3.12 11.79 21.59
CA CYS A 8 -2.83 11.77 20.16
C CYS A 8 -1.35 11.43 19.98
N ALA A 9 -1.03 10.19 19.61
CA ALA A 9 0.31 9.84 19.17
C ALA A 9 0.52 10.39 17.75
N LEU A 10 1.15 11.57 17.62
CA LEU A 10 1.73 12.00 16.36
C LEU A 10 3.00 11.17 16.11
N ALA A 11 2.93 10.22 15.17
CA ALA A 11 4.12 9.61 14.62
C ALA A 11 4.84 10.64 13.71
N PRO A 12 6.14 10.92 13.90
CA PRO A 12 6.88 11.77 12.98
C PRO A 12 6.98 11.09 11.60
N PRO A 13 6.95 11.86 10.49
CA PRO A 13 7.25 11.29 9.18
C PRO A 13 8.68 10.77 9.16
N ALA A 14 8.87 9.52 8.72
CA ALA A 14 10.20 8.94 8.54
C ALA A 14 11.00 9.75 7.49
N PRO A 15 12.28 10.07 7.73
CA PRO A 15 13.11 10.76 6.75
C PRO A 15 13.36 9.88 5.53
N ALA A 16 13.22 10.47 4.34
CA ALA A 16 13.57 9.81 3.09
C ALA A 16 15.09 9.79 2.92
N PRO A 17 15.73 8.64 2.62
CA PRO A 17 17.08 8.65 2.09
C PRO A 17 17.05 9.09 0.62
N ALA A 18 17.81 10.14 0.30
CA ALA A 18 18.16 10.54 -1.05
C ALA A 18 19.47 9.87 -1.48
N ASP A 19 19.53 9.32 -2.71
CA ASP A 19 20.73 9.33 -3.59
C ASP A 19 20.44 8.73 -5.00
N PRO A 20 21.27 9.03 -6.03
CA PRO A 20 20.84 9.23 -7.42
C PRO A 20 21.19 8.09 -8.40
N VAL A 21 20.28 7.79 -9.33
CA VAL A 21 20.53 7.03 -10.58
C VAL A 21 19.73 7.72 -11.70
N ALA A 22 20.35 8.57 -12.51
CA ALA A 22 19.69 9.74 -13.12
C ALA A 22 18.70 9.52 -14.29
N LEU A 23 18.39 8.29 -14.72
CA LEU A 23 17.38 8.02 -15.76
C LEU A 23 16.25 7.09 -15.27
N GLU A 24 16.60 5.96 -14.65
CA GLU A 24 15.62 5.12 -13.92
C GLU A 24 15.11 5.82 -12.66
N GLY A 25 15.96 6.59 -12.00
CA GLY A 25 15.61 7.41 -10.83
C GLY A 25 14.67 8.55 -11.18
N ASN A 26 14.70 9.11 -12.40
CA ASN A 26 13.71 10.10 -12.83
C ASN A 26 12.33 9.45 -12.94
N ALA A 27 12.20 8.35 -13.68
CA ALA A 27 10.91 7.65 -13.85
C ALA A 27 10.38 7.12 -12.51
N ALA A 28 11.23 6.50 -11.69
CA ALA A 28 10.85 6.02 -10.37
C ALA A 28 10.46 7.17 -9.43
N HIS A 29 11.14 8.32 -9.49
CA HIS A 29 10.80 9.50 -8.69
C HIS A 29 9.47 10.11 -9.15
N ALA A 30 9.26 10.29 -10.46
CA ALA A 30 8.00 10.76 -11.01
C ALA A 30 6.84 9.83 -10.62
N CYS A 31 7.05 8.51 -10.65
CA CYS A 31 6.06 7.55 -10.22
C CYS A 31 5.83 7.53 -8.71
N ALA A 32 6.86 7.72 -7.89
CA ALA A 32 6.68 7.90 -6.45
C ALA A 32 5.87 9.17 -6.16
N HIS A 33 6.16 10.27 -6.87
CA HIS A 33 5.40 11.51 -6.78
C HIS A 33 3.94 11.31 -7.22
N TRP A 34 3.69 10.57 -8.30
CA TRP A 34 2.33 10.19 -8.71
C TRP A 34 1.55 9.51 -7.57
N TYR A 35 2.13 8.49 -6.93
CA TYR A 35 1.46 7.79 -5.81
C TYR A 35 1.21 8.69 -4.61
N LEU A 36 2.14 9.61 -4.30
CA LEU A 36 1.94 10.62 -3.24
C LEU A 36 0.72 11.50 -3.53
N ARG A 37 0.63 12.04 -4.75
CA ARG A 37 -0.47 12.91 -5.16
C ARG A 37 -1.80 12.18 -5.24
N LEU A 38 -1.80 10.92 -5.69
CA LEU A 38 -2.98 10.07 -5.64
C LEU A 38 -3.40 9.79 -4.20
N ASP A 39 -2.47 9.51 -3.29
CA ASP A 39 -2.77 9.26 -1.89
C ASP A 39 -3.40 10.48 -1.20
N GLU A 40 -2.86 11.67 -1.46
CA GLU A 40 -3.41 12.94 -0.98
C GLU A 40 -4.85 13.15 -1.48
N ALA A 41 -5.10 12.96 -2.77
CA ALA A 41 -6.43 13.13 -3.35
C ALA A 41 -7.44 12.13 -2.77
N VAL A 42 -7.04 10.87 -2.59
CA VAL A 42 -7.89 9.83 -1.99
C VAL A 42 -8.19 10.13 -0.52
N ALA A 43 -7.20 10.61 0.24
CA ALA A 43 -7.37 10.98 1.64
C ALA A 43 -8.31 12.19 1.80
N GLN A 44 -8.13 13.23 0.98
CA GLN A 44 -8.99 14.43 0.99
C GLN A 44 -10.43 14.12 0.62
N ALA A 45 -10.66 13.14 -0.25
CA ALA A 45 -11.99 12.71 -0.65
C ALA A 45 -12.59 11.64 0.29
N GLU A 46 -11.82 11.14 1.25
CA GLU A 46 -12.22 10.06 2.17
C GLU A 46 -12.69 8.78 1.46
N VAL A 47 -12.13 8.48 0.28
CA VAL A 47 -12.55 7.36 -0.58
C VAL A 47 -11.64 6.13 -0.48
N ARG A 48 -10.82 6.03 0.56
CA ARG A 48 -9.84 4.94 0.72
C ARG A 48 -10.51 3.58 0.83
N ASP A 49 -9.99 2.60 0.09
CA ASP A 49 -10.35 1.20 0.28
C ASP A 49 -9.76 0.68 1.60
N ALA A 50 -10.64 0.25 2.52
CA ALA A 50 -10.27 -0.24 3.84
C ALA A 50 -9.89 -1.74 3.87
N ALA A 51 -10.19 -2.50 2.82
CA ALA A 51 -9.94 -3.94 2.78
C ALA A 51 -8.45 -4.29 2.59
N ALA A 52 -7.65 -3.34 2.09
CA ALA A 52 -6.22 -3.53 1.85
C ALA A 52 -5.41 -2.35 2.41
N SER A 53 -4.46 -2.66 3.29
CA SER A 53 -3.61 -1.67 3.97
C SER A 53 -2.33 -1.37 3.17
N PRO A 54 -1.82 -0.13 3.16
CA PRO A 54 -0.52 0.19 2.55
C PRO A 54 0.64 -0.59 3.19
N VAL A 55 1.57 -1.08 2.38
CA VAL A 55 2.79 -1.70 2.89
C VAL A 55 3.79 -0.60 3.29
N PRO A 56 4.32 -0.60 4.53
CA PRO A 56 5.32 0.38 4.95
C PRO A 56 6.53 0.42 4.02
N GLY A 57 6.93 1.63 3.61
CA GLY A 57 8.04 1.84 2.68
C GLY A 57 7.74 1.56 1.20
N HIS A 58 6.54 1.06 0.86
CA HIS A 58 6.12 0.74 -0.51
C HIS A 58 4.68 1.19 -0.78
N ARG A 59 4.46 2.48 -1.06
CA ARG A 59 3.11 3.09 -1.27
C ARG A 59 2.29 2.50 -2.44
N PHE A 60 2.98 1.83 -3.35
CA PHE A 60 2.43 1.15 -4.52
C PHE A 60 2.10 -0.32 -4.25
N LEU A 61 2.26 -0.78 -3.01
CA LEU A 61 1.89 -2.12 -2.56
C LEU A 61 0.86 -1.99 -1.45
N ARG A 62 -0.14 -2.87 -1.49
CA ARG A 62 -1.07 -3.08 -0.39
C ARG A 62 -1.12 -4.55 -0.02
N VAL A 63 -1.52 -4.79 1.22
CA VAL A 63 -1.64 -6.11 1.80
C VAL A 63 -2.99 -6.24 2.50
N ASP A 64 -3.65 -7.37 2.26
CA ASP A 64 -4.80 -7.81 3.04
C ASP A 64 -4.39 -8.93 4.01
N ARG A 65 -5.31 -9.35 4.87
CA ARG A 65 -5.06 -10.40 5.86
C ARG A 65 -4.59 -11.73 5.25
N TYR A 66 -5.07 -12.08 4.06
CA TYR A 66 -4.72 -13.33 3.40
C TYR A 66 -3.28 -13.27 2.89
N HIS A 67 -2.92 -12.20 2.19
CA HIS A 67 -1.57 -12.04 1.67
C HIS A 67 -0.54 -11.81 2.79
N ALA A 68 -0.93 -11.20 3.91
CA ALA A 68 -0.09 -11.12 5.10
C ALA A 68 0.26 -12.50 5.66
N SER A 69 -0.68 -13.46 5.66
CA SER A 69 -0.38 -14.84 6.09
C SER A 69 0.57 -15.59 5.14
N LEU A 70 0.74 -15.12 3.90
CA LEU A 70 1.70 -15.72 2.97
C LEU A 70 3.15 -15.34 3.27
N ARG A 71 3.40 -14.42 4.22
CA ARG A 71 4.77 -14.06 4.61
C ARG A 71 5.56 -15.26 5.12
N ASP A 72 4.88 -16.20 5.79
CA ASP A 72 5.50 -17.41 6.37
C ASP A 72 5.96 -18.40 5.29
N ARG A 73 5.61 -18.13 4.02
CA ARG A 73 6.11 -18.88 2.85
C ARG A 73 7.39 -18.29 2.27
N LEU A 74 7.84 -17.13 2.75
CA LEU A 74 9.16 -16.62 2.37
C LEU A 74 10.24 -17.50 2.99
N PRO A 75 11.32 -17.83 2.24
CA PRO A 75 12.49 -18.44 2.85
C PRO A 75 13.07 -17.54 3.95
N ASP A 76 13.64 -18.13 5.00
CA ASP A 76 14.21 -17.38 6.12
C ASP A 76 15.33 -16.41 5.70
N ARG A 77 16.05 -16.75 4.63
CA ARG A 77 17.17 -15.96 4.11
C ARG A 77 16.88 -15.40 2.73
N ALA A 78 17.29 -14.15 2.53
CA ALA A 78 17.07 -13.41 1.28
C ALA A 78 17.82 -13.97 0.06
N ASP A 79 18.86 -14.77 0.31
CA ASP A 79 19.77 -15.40 -0.67
C ASP A 79 19.47 -16.89 -0.91
N ALA A 80 18.44 -17.46 -0.27
CA ALA A 80 18.04 -18.85 -0.52
C ALA A 80 17.68 -19.06 -2.01
N PRO A 81 17.89 -20.27 -2.58
CA PRO A 81 17.73 -20.52 -4.02
C PRO A 81 16.36 -20.09 -4.60
N THR A 82 15.29 -20.14 -3.81
CA THR A 82 13.93 -19.77 -4.22
C THR A 82 13.50 -18.37 -3.76
N ALA A 83 14.32 -17.66 -2.97
CA ALA A 83 13.93 -16.40 -2.35
C ALA A 83 13.63 -15.30 -3.36
N ALA A 84 14.38 -15.25 -4.47
CA ALA A 84 14.18 -14.25 -5.52
C ALA A 84 12.82 -14.41 -6.22
N SER A 85 12.47 -15.62 -6.64
CA SER A 85 11.22 -15.89 -7.36
C SER A 85 10.00 -15.75 -6.44
N VAL A 86 10.08 -16.24 -5.19
CA VAL A 86 9.01 -16.08 -4.19
C VAL A 86 8.77 -14.61 -3.86
N ARG A 87 9.83 -13.81 -3.67
CA ARG A 87 9.73 -12.36 -3.44
C ARG A 87 9.10 -11.63 -4.61
N ALA A 88 9.54 -11.90 -5.83
CA ALA A 88 8.98 -11.30 -7.03
C ALA A 88 7.48 -11.63 -7.19
N ALA A 89 7.11 -12.90 -6.98
CA ALA A 89 5.72 -13.34 -7.08
C ALA A 89 4.83 -12.69 -6.01
N LEU A 90 5.28 -12.63 -4.75
CA LEU A 90 4.50 -12.01 -3.69
C LEU A 90 4.35 -10.50 -3.93
N MET A 91 5.43 -9.78 -4.25
CA MET A 91 5.34 -8.34 -4.51
C MET A 91 4.47 -8.01 -5.72
N ALA A 92 4.53 -8.82 -6.79
CA ALA A 92 3.63 -8.67 -7.94
C ALA A 92 2.17 -8.86 -7.54
N ARG A 93 1.88 -9.81 -6.63
CA ARG A 93 0.53 -10.01 -6.10
C ARG A 93 0.05 -8.84 -5.24
N LEU A 94 0.90 -8.29 -4.38
CA LEU A 94 0.59 -7.11 -3.56
C LEU A 94 0.39 -5.85 -4.41
N LEU A 95 1.12 -5.72 -5.53
CA LEU A 95 0.90 -4.65 -6.51
C LEU A 95 -0.45 -4.81 -7.21
N ALA A 96 -0.83 -6.03 -7.58
CA ALA A 96 -2.14 -6.28 -8.19
C ALA A 96 -3.29 -5.94 -7.22
N LEU A 97 -3.11 -6.23 -5.94
CA LEU A 97 -4.05 -5.86 -4.88
C LEU A 97 -4.15 -4.34 -4.71
N ASP A 98 -3.03 -3.63 -4.70
CA ASP A 98 -3.04 -2.15 -4.69
C ASP A 98 -3.80 -1.61 -5.89
N LEU A 99 -3.51 -2.09 -7.10
CA LEU A 99 -4.16 -1.59 -8.32
C LEU A 99 -5.68 -1.81 -8.31
N GLN A 100 -6.16 -2.93 -7.75
CA GLN A 100 -7.58 -3.17 -7.58
C GLN A 100 -8.21 -2.12 -6.66
N ALA A 101 -7.61 -1.89 -5.48
CA ALA A 101 -8.06 -0.86 -4.55
C ALA A 101 -8.03 0.54 -5.20
N ARG A 102 -6.95 0.90 -5.88
CA ARG A 102 -6.82 2.19 -6.60
C ARG A 102 -7.90 2.37 -7.67
N GLY A 103 -8.33 1.28 -8.32
CA GLY A 103 -9.44 1.31 -9.27
C GLY A 103 -10.73 1.87 -8.65
N HIS A 104 -11.10 1.38 -7.47
CA HIS A 104 -12.26 1.86 -6.73
C HIS A 104 -12.06 3.27 -6.20
N GLU A 105 -10.89 3.56 -5.63
CA GLU A 105 -10.55 4.88 -5.10
C GLU A 105 -10.64 5.97 -6.18
N ILE A 106 -10.03 5.74 -7.35
CA ILE A 106 -10.04 6.67 -8.49
C ILE A 106 -11.45 6.85 -9.05
N ALA A 107 -12.25 5.79 -9.10
CA ALA A 107 -13.64 5.86 -9.55
C ALA A 107 -14.49 6.76 -8.64
N ASN A 108 -14.21 6.75 -7.33
CA ASN A 108 -14.94 7.52 -6.32
C ASN A 108 -14.42 8.97 -6.16
N LEU A 109 -13.30 9.34 -6.78
CA LEU A 109 -12.82 10.73 -6.76
C LEU A 109 -13.80 11.69 -7.46
N THR A 110 -13.77 12.97 -7.06
CA THR A 110 -14.52 14.01 -7.77
C THR A 110 -13.93 14.25 -9.16
N GLN A 111 -14.72 14.84 -10.07
CA GLN A 111 -14.22 15.20 -11.39
C GLN A 111 -13.05 16.20 -11.31
N ALA A 112 -13.11 17.16 -10.39
CA ALA A 112 -12.03 18.13 -10.18
C ALA A 112 -10.72 17.45 -9.75
N SER A 113 -10.79 16.51 -8.80
CA SER A 113 -9.63 15.72 -8.36
C SER A 113 -9.04 14.88 -9.50
N ARG A 114 -9.89 14.24 -10.32
CA ARG A 114 -9.44 13.48 -11.50
C ARG A 114 -8.77 14.36 -12.55
N SER A 115 -9.30 15.55 -12.81
CA SER A 115 -8.70 16.50 -13.75
C SER A 115 -7.30 16.94 -13.31
N ALA A 116 -7.14 17.33 -12.03
CA ALA A 116 -5.84 17.73 -11.49
C ALA A 116 -4.80 16.58 -11.54
N LEU A 117 -5.22 15.35 -11.24
CA LEU A 117 -4.36 14.17 -11.37
C LEU A 117 -4.01 13.88 -12.85
N ALA A 118 -4.96 14.06 -13.77
CA ALA A 118 -4.74 13.85 -15.20
C ALA A 118 -3.73 14.84 -15.79
N GLU A 119 -3.79 16.11 -15.39
CA GLU A 119 -2.79 17.12 -15.78
C GLU A 119 -1.38 16.71 -15.30
N LEU A 120 -1.26 16.32 -14.02
CA LEU A 120 0.00 15.82 -13.47
C LEU A 120 0.53 14.60 -14.23
N ALA A 121 -0.34 13.65 -14.55
CA ALA A 121 0.01 12.42 -15.26
C ALA A 121 0.22 12.62 -16.77
N GLN A 122 -0.20 13.77 -17.32
CA GLN A 122 -0.33 14.02 -18.75
C GLN A 122 -1.18 12.93 -19.45
N ARG A 123 -2.33 12.62 -18.85
CA ARG A 123 -3.27 11.58 -19.30
C ARG A 123 -4.70 12.10 -19.36
N PRO A 124 -5.62 11.40 -20.05
CA PRO A 124 -7.04 11.73 -19.98
C PRO A 124 -7.57 11.66 -18.54
N ALA A 125 -8.45 12.60 -18.17
CA ALA A 125 -9.15 12.65 -16.87
C ALA A 125 -10.24 11.57 -16.71
N THR A 126 -10.05 10.42 -17.36
CA THR A 126 -10.93 9.25 -17.25
C THR A 126 -10.40 8.31 -16.18
N VAL A 127 -11.29 7.57 -15.52
CA VAL A 127 -10.91 6.54 -14.54
C VAL A 127 -9.93 5.54 -15.18
N ALA A 128 -10.22 5.06 -16.39
CA ALA A 128 -9.35 4.14 -17.11
C ALA A 128 -7.94 4.71 -17.37
N GLY A 129 -7.84 5.99 -17.75
CA GLY A 129 -6.56 6.66 -18.00
C GLY A 129 -5.68 6.75 -16.74
N LEU A 130 -6.27 7.17 -15.63
CA LEU A 130 -5.57 7.28 -14.34
C LEU A 130 -5.19 5.92 -13.75
N VAL A 131 -6.07 4.92 -13.86
CA VAL A 131 -5.77 3.53 -13.45
C VAL A 131 -4.64 2.95 -14.29
N GLN A 132 -4.64 3.17 -15.60
CA GLN A 132 -3.57 2.68 -16.47
C GLN A 132 -2.22 3.36 -16.14
N HIS A 133 -2.22 4.66 -15.85
CA HIS A 133 -1.00 5.34 -15.41
C HIS A 133 -0.50 4.80 -14.06
N THR A 134 -1.41 4.58 -13.11
CA THR A 134 -1.11 3.97 -11.80
C THR A 134 -0.48 2.58 -11.95
N ARG A 135 -1.01 1.75 -12.87
CA ARG A 135 -0.44 0.44 -13.22
C ARG A 135 0.99 0.58 -13.73
N THR A 136 1.23 1.45 -14.70
CA THR A 136 2.57 1.69 -15.27
C THR A 136 3.55 2.13 -14.18
N CYS A 137 3.14 3.08 -13.33
CA CYS A 137 4.00 3.54 -12.25
C CYS A 137 4.25 2.48 -11.18
N GLY A 138 3.25 1.65 -10.86
CA GLY A 138 3.41 0.53 -9.94
C GLY A 138 4.45 -0.48 -10.44
N GLN A 139 4.47 -0.75 -11.76
CA GLN A 139 5.49 -1.61 -12.37
C GLN A 139 6.90 -1.03 -12.27
N VAL A 140 7.07 0.27 -12.57
CA VAL A 140 8.37 0.96 -12.44
C VAL A 140 8.89 0.86 -11.01
N LEU A 141 8.04 1.16 -10.02
CA LEU A 141 8.41 1.10 -8.62
C LEU A 141 8.69 -0.32 -8.13
N LEU A 142 7.95 -1.31 -8.64
CA LEU A 142 8.20 -2.72 -8.34
C LEU A 142 9.60 -3.16 -8.81
N GLN A 143 9.99 -2.81 -10.03
CA GLN A 143 11.33 -3.13 -10.55
C GLN A 143 12.42 -2.46 -9.69
N SER A 144 12.25 -1.18 -9.36
CA SER A 144 13.17 -0.44 -8.48
C SER A 144 13.27 -1.05 -7.07
N ALA A 145 12.19 -1.64 -6.56
CA ALA A 145 12.19 -2.32 -5.27
C ALA A 145 12.86 -3.69 -5.33
N LEU A 146 12.63 -4.48 -6.40
CA LEU A 146 13.24 -5.78 -6.60
C LEU A 146 14.75 -5.71 -6.85
N ALA A 147 15.26 -4.60 -7.39
CA ALA A 147 16.69 -4.32 -7.53
C ALA A 147 17.44 -4.23 -6.19
N ARG A 148 16.72 -4.14 -5.05
CA ARG A 148 17.29 -4.10 -3.69
C ARG A 148 16.78 -5.29 -2.86
N PRO A 149 17.27 -6.52 -3.14
CA PRO A 149 16.64 -7.75 -2.68
C PRO A 149 16.58 -7.90 -1.15
N ALA A 150 17.63 -7.50 -0.43
CA ALA A 150 17.66 -7.55 1.03
C ALA A 150 16.58 -6.63 1.67
N ARG A 151 16.45 -5.40 1.15
CA ARG A 151 15.44 -4.43 1.63
C ARG A 151 14.02 -4.89 1.31
N ALA A 152 13.81 -5.41 0.10
CA ALA A 152 12.51 -5.96 -0.29
C ALA A 152 12.14 -7.18 0.56
N HIS A 153 13.09 -8.07 0.84
CA HIS A 153 12.87 -9.22 1.71
C HIS A 153 12.48 -8.82 3.14
N ALA A 154 13.22 -7.89 3.76
CA ALA A 154 12.89 -7.38 5.09
C ALA A 154 11.50 -6.73 5.14
N SER A 155 11.11 -6.00 4.07
CA SER A 155 9.77 -5.40 3.98
C SER A 155 8.67 -6.46 3.94
N LEU A 156 8.91 -7.59 3.25
CA LEU A 156 7.96 -8.69 3.18
C LEU A 156 7.85 -9.48 4.49
N GLN A 157 8.95 -9.68 5.19
CA GLN A 157 8.94 -10.31 6.52
C GLN A 157 8.18 -9.46 7.55
N ALA A 158 8.21 -8.13 7.40
CA ALA A 158 7.48 -7.19 8.24
C ALA A 158 6.00 -7.00 7.84
N LEU A 159 5.47 -7.76 6.87
CA LEU A 159 4.06 -7.64 6.50
C LEU A 159 3.16 -7.99 7.68
N ALA A 160 2.42 -7.00 8.12
CA ALA A 160 1.38 -7.14 9.13
C ALA A 160 0.17 -6.32 8.68
N VAL A 161 -1.01 -6.84 9.00
CA VAL A 161 -2.26 -6.08 8.92
C VAL A 161 -2.68 -5.81 10.35
N ALA A 162 -3.07 -4.56 10.64
CA ALA A 162 -3.59 -4.21 11.96
C ALA A 162 -4.80 -5.12 12.29
N PRO A 163 -4.94 -5.60 13.54
CA PRO A 163 -6.11 -6.38 13.91
C PRO A 163 -7.35 -5.47 13.89
N ASP A 164 -8.35 -5.81 13.08
CA ASP A 164 -9.64 -5.08 13.02
C ASP A 164 -10.56 -5.37 14.23
N TYR A 165 -10.05 -6.02 15.26
CA TYR A 165 -10.82 -6.43 16.43
C TYR A 165 -10.64 -5.44 17.56
N VAL A 166 -11.74 -4.87 18.08
CA VAL A 166 -11.72 -4.15 19.36
C VAL A 166 -11.46 -5.19 20.47
N PRO A 167 -10.33 -5.13 21.21
CA PRO A 167 -9.99 -6.13 22.22
C PRO A 167 -11.06 -6.25 23.33
N ALA A 168 -11.77 -5.14 23.61
CA ALA A 168 -12.82 -5.07 24.62
C ALA A 168 -13.96 -6.07 24.37
N TYR A 169 -14.34 -6.34 23.11
CA TYR A 169 -15.40 -7.32 22.82
C TYR A 169 -14.96 -8.76 23.06
N ARG A 170 -13.65 -9.05 23.01
CA ARG A 170 -13.09 -10.37 23.31
C ARG A 170 -12.97 -10.61 24.82
N VAL A 171 -12.65 -9.56 25.59
CA VAL A 171 -12.57 -9.62 27.06
C VAL A 171 -13.96 -9.71 27.68
N LEU A 172 -14.96 -9.03 27.11
CA LEU A 172 -16.33 -9.02 27.64
C LEU A 172 -17.22 -10.17 27.13
N GLY A 173 -16.72 -11.04 26.24
CA GLY A 173 -17.47 -12.19 25.75
C GLY A 173 -18.75 -11.85 24.98
N LEU A 174 -18.89 -10.61 24.49
CA LEU A 174 -20.09 -10.10 23.83
C LEU A 174 -20.16 -10.46 22.34
N TYR A 175 -19.71 -11.66 21.98
CA TYR A 175 -20.05 -12.22 20.67
C TYR A 175 -21.32 -13.04 20.84
N PRO A 176 -22.48 -12.60 20.32
CA PRO A 176 -23.62 -13.49 20.21
C PRO A 176 -23.26 -14.54 19.15
N VAL A 177 -22.67 -15.65 19.61
CA VAL A 177 -22.61 -16.87 18.82
C VAL A 177 -24.03 -17.43 18.85
N THR A 178 -24.91 -16.90 17.99
CA THR A 178 -26.15 -17.58 17.65
C THR A 178 -25.75 -18.84 16.86
N ARG A 179 -25.44 -19.91 17.59
CA ARG A 179 -25.54 -21.27 17.06
C ARG A 179 -27.03 -21.52 16.84
N ILE A 180 -27.41 -21.66 15.57
CA ILE A 180 -28.73 -22.19 15.20
C ILE A 180 -28.58 -23.73 15.18
N PRO A 181 -29.51 -24.49 15.80
CA PRO A 181 -29.48 -25.95 15.84
C PRO A 181 -29.59 -26.61 14.47
#